data_AF-A0A7J4T3W5-F1
#
_entry.id   AF-A0A7J4T3W5-F1
#
_cell.length_a   1.000
_cell.length_b   1.000
_cell.length_c   1.000
_cell.angle_alpha   90.00
_cell.angle_beta   90.00
_cell.angle_gamma   90.00
#
_symmetry.space_group_name_H-M   'P 1'
#
loop_
_entity.id
_entity.type
_entity.pdbx_description
1 polymer ?
#
loop_
_entity_poly.entity_id
_entity_poly.type
_entity_poly.pdbx_seq_one_letter_code
_entity_poly.pdbx_strand_id
1 'polypeptide(L)'
;IALSYLGKPNPSPMDEINLIVKLDNTSFYGNDFLDNGYSVPYTTEPSKNGFNQTTQLIRIPKNMVQNIEEILISVEAEWIGEGNEINSIGVQGDRIGISLAVLGVIREPVVWKDDDGDGVLNEDDLCLGIDASLYDQDNDGCLDDEDGDGIYDIDDMCVDTPSQALIDDFGCVIANRAPIFTWDIDNSSFVFNNSVSISWSVEDIEGDDVYVNLYIENPAFNNLIPQCSGEFKVKKEKKCFFEFEKLVNISSNIDTVWNFRIIVGDFNNSSWTKPLSSYLVSDSFSFDDFSSESNNASLGDINNSKKGAVVEDSWFYSILFILVVSTAIFQVLRHIRKKKFT
;
A
#
# COMPACT_ATOMS: atom_id res chain seq x y z
N ILE A 1 -17.05 3.53 47.72
CA ILE A 1 -15.69 3.94 48.14
C ILE A 1 -15.71 4.07 49.65
N ALA A 2 -14.82 3.39 50.36
CA ALA A 2 -14.79 3.38 51.82
C ALA A 2 -13.39 3.76 52.32
N LEU A 3 -13.34 4.69 53.28
CA LEU A 3 -12.16 5.10 54.02
C LEU A 3 -12.31 4.67 55.47
N SER A 4 -11.25 4.12 56.06
CA SER A 4 -11.19 3.83 57.49
C SER A 4 -9.85 4.25 58.07
N TYR A 5 -9.87 4.75 59.30
CA TYR A 5 -8.69 5.14 60.06
C TYR A 5 -8.85 4.84 61.55
N LEU A 6 -7.73 4.80 62.28
CA LEU A 6 -7.74 4.56 63.72
C LEU A 6 -8.04 5.87 64.47
N GLY A 7 -9.15 5.90 65.20
CA GLY A 7 -9.49 7.03 66.06
C GLY A 7 -8.73 7.03 67.38
N LYS A 8 -8.54 8.21 67.97
CA LYS A 8 -7.92 8.37 69.29
C LYS A 8 -8.96 8.19 70.42
N PRO A 9 -8.61 7.54 71.54
CA PRO A 9 -9.52 7.37 72.67
C PRO A 9 -9.70 8.68 73.45
N ASN A 10 -10.90 8.90 74.01
CA ASN A 10 -11.18 10.00 74.96
C ASN A 10 -10.15 9.98 76.12
N PRO A 11 -9.53 11.11 76.53
CA PRO A 11 -9.82 12.52 76.20
C PRO A 11 -9.02 13.13 75.05
N SER A 12 -8.35 12.31 74.23
CA SER A 12 -7.65 12.84 73.07
C SER A 12 -8.64 13.47 72.09
N PRO A 13 -8.28 14.63 71.52
CA PRO A 13 -9.10 15.31 70.52
C PRO A 13 -9.18 14.46 69.24
N MET A 14 -10.32 14.55 68.54
CA MET A 14 -10.64 13.72 67.38
C MET A 14 -10.00 14.26 66.10
N ASP A 15 -9.49 13.38 65.25
CA ASP A 15 -8.96 13.75 63.93
C ASP A 15 -10.10 14.09 62.97
N GLU A 16 -9.98 15.25 62.29
CA GLU A 16 -10.92 15.77 61.30
C GLU A 16 -10.39 15.45 59.90
N ILE A 17 -10.94 14.39 59.31
CA ILE A 17 -10.58 13.90 57.98
C ILE A 17 -11.83 13.89 57.12
N ASN A 18 -11.71 14.18 55.83
CA ASN A 18 -12.79 14.16 54.85
C ASN A 18 -12.40 13.30 53.66
N LEU A 19 -13.22 12.30 53.36
CA LEU A 19 -13.21 11.60 52.08
C LEU A 19 -14.06 12.39 51.08
N ILE A 20 -13.47 12.75 49.94
CA ILE A 20 -14.14 13.50 48.89
C ILE A 20 -13.94 12.76 47.57
N VAL A 21 -15.00 12.65 46.78
CA VAL A 21 -14.95 12.10 45.42
C VAL A 21 -15.51 13.12 44.46
N LYS A 22 -14.75 13.48 43.42
CA LYS A 22 -15.17 14.43 42.38
C LYS A 22 -15.34 13.71 41.06
N LEU A 23 -16.49 13.94 40.43
CA LEU A 23 -16.88 13.51 39.09
C LEU A 23 -17.23 14.78 38.30
N ASP A 24 -16.39 15.17 37.35
CA ASP A 24 -16.51 16.42 36.60
C ASP A 24 -16.78 17.64 37.53
N ASN A 25 -18.00 18.19 37.51
CA ASN A 25 -18.45 19.32 38.34
C ASN A 25 -19.24 18.90 39.59
N THR A 26 -19.29 17.61 39.92
CA THR A 26 -20.05 17.05 41.05
C THR A 26 -19.11 16.48 42.09
N SER A 27 -19.27 16.89 43.35
CA SER A 27 -18.51 16.38 44.50
C SER A 27 -19.41 15.58 45.44
N PHE A 28 -18.86 14.54 46.04
CA PHE A 28 -19.50 13.72 47.06
C PHE A 28 -18.62 13.72 48.31
N TYR A 29 -19.24 13.84 49.47
CA TYR A 29 -18.56 13.88 50.76
C TYR A 29 -18.88 12.64 51.59
N GLY A 30 -17.90 12.19 52.37
CA GLY A 30 -18.01 11.02 53.22
C GLY A 30 -19.19 11.10 54.19
N ASN A 31 -19.96 10.01 54.28
CA ASN A 31 -21.09 9.85 55.20
C ASN A 31 -22.27 10.81 55.02
N ASP A 32 -22.34 11.52 53.90
CA ASP A 32 -23.50 12.33 53.53
C ASP A 32 -24.39 11.56 52.55
N PHE A 33 -25.58 11.17 53.00
CA PHE A 33 -26.48 10.26 52.28
C PHE A 33 -27.89 10.82 52.12
N LEU A 34 -28.47 10.57 50.95
CA LEU A 34 -29.90 10.67 50.71
C LEU A 34 -30.64 9.50 51.39
N ASP A 35 -31.96 9.61 51.54
CA ASP A 35 -32.82 8.55 52.10
C ASP A 35 -32.74 7.21 51.33
N ASN A 36 -32.30 7.26 50.07
CA ASN A 36 -32.12 6.08 49.23
C ASN A 36 -30.76 5.37 49.45
N GLY A 37 -29.91 5.88 50.35
CA GLY A 37 -28.61 5.29 50.70
C GLY A 37 -27.47 5.59 49.71
N TYR A 38 -27.68 6.46 48.71
CA TYR A 38 -26.62 7.02 47.88
C TYR A 38 -26.12 8.34 48.44
N SER A 39 -24.89 8.70 48.10
CA SER A 39 -24.26 9.93 48.56
C SER A 39 -24.90 11.16 47.92
N VAL A 40 -25.00 12.24 48.69
CA VAL A 40 -25.55 13.52 48.21
C VAL A 40 -24.60 14.15 47.19
N PRO A 41 -25.07 14.52 45.98
CA PRO A 41 -24.25 15.23 45.00
C PRO A 41 -24.22 16.73 45.29
N TYR A 42 -23.02 17.32 45.27
CA TYR A 42 -22.78 18.75 45.46
C TYR A 42 -22.16 19.39 44.23
N THR A 43 -22.70 20.53 43.80
CA THR A 43 -22.09 21.37 42.76
C THR A 43 -21.23 22.50 43.33
N THR A 44 -21.31 22.73 44.63
CA THR A 44 -20.54 23.72 45.40
C THR A 44 -20.16 23.12 46.76
N GLU A 45 -19.06 23.56 47.36
CA GLU A 45 -18.65 23.06 48.67
C GLU A 45 -19.74 23.29 49.74
N PRO A 46 -20.20 22.24 50.44
CA PRO A 46 -21.15 22.39 51.53
C PRO A 46 -20.51 22.99 52.77
N SER A 47 -21.34 23.49 53.69
CA SER A 47 -20.87 23.87 55.03
C SER A 47 -20.32 22.64 55.75
N LYS A 48 -19.00 22.65 56.00
CA LYS A 48 -18.26 21.58 56.68
C LYS A 48 -18.85 21.34 58.08
N ASN A 49 -19.64 20.29 58.24
CA ASN A 49 -19.96 19.73 59.54
C ASN A 49 -19.02 18.56 59.73
N GLY A 50 -17.94 18.75 60.49
CA GLY A 50 -16.95 17.71 60.77
C GLY A 50 -17.64 16.44 61.23
N PHE A 51 -17.45 15.35 60.47
CA PHE A 51 -18.03 14.06 60.84
C PHE A 51 -17.08 13.36 61.80
N ASN A 52 -17.53 13.21 63.05
CA ASN A 52 -16.79 12.57 64.13
C ASN A 52 -16.76 11.04 64.01
N GLN A 53 -16.42 10.49 62.83
CA GLN A 53 -16.46 9.06 62.56
C GLN A 53 -15.17 8.56 61.89
N THR A 54 -14.65 7.46 62.40
CA THR A 54 -13.42 6.80 61.93
C THR A 54 -13.60 6.03 60.61
N THR A 55 -14.82 5.89 60.13
CA THR A 55 -15.14 5.22 58.87
C THR A 55 -16.03 6.14 58.05
N GLN A 56 -15.63 6.37 56.80
CA GLN A 56 -16.36 7.20 55.85
C GLN A 56 -16.69 6.42 54.60
N LEU A 57 -17.91 6.61 54.10
CA LEU A 57 -18.43 5.88 52.96
C LEU A 57 -19.02 6.85 51.94
N ILE A 58 -18.69 6.62 50.68
CA ILE A 58 -19.32 7.27 49.51
C ILE A 58 -19.90 6.19 48.60
N ARG A 59 -21.16 6.38 48.20
CA ARG A 59 -21.92 5.52 47.29
C ARG A 59 -22.47 6.35 46.14
N ILE A 60 -21.90 6.17 44.94
CA ILE A 60 -22.32 6.90 43.74
C ILE A 60 -23.18 5.96 42.89
N PRO A 61 -24.35 6.41 42.38
CA PRO A 61 -25.19 5.59 41.55
C PRO A 61 -24.58 5.35 40.16
N LYS A 62 -24.86 4.19 39.56
CA LYS A 62 -24.26 3.75 38.28
C LYS A 62 -24.43 4.78 37.14
N ASN A 63 -25.59 5.43 37.07
CA ASN A 63 -25.89 6.42 36.03
C ASN A 63 -25.02 7.69 36.11
N MET A 64 -24.42 7.99 37.27
CA MET A 64 -23.51 9.13 37.44
C MET A 64 -22.05 8.80 37.12
N VAL A 65 -21.73 7.52 36.95
CA VAL A 65 -20.38 7.06 36.56
C VAL A 65 -20.35 6.52 35.13
N GLN A 66 -21.42 6.71 34.36
CA GLN A 66 -21.44 6.40 32.93
C GLN A 66 -20.86 7.58 32.16
N ASN A 67 -19.89 7.31 31.29
CA ASN A 67 -19.26 8.29 30.39
C ASN A 67 -18.51 9.43 31.12
N ILE A 68 -17.92 9.14 32.27
CA ILE A 68 -17.02 10.07 32.95
C ILE A 68 -15.58 9.79 32.53
N GLU A 69 -14.79 10.84 32.32
CA GLU A 69 -13.39 10.73 31.90
C GLU A 69 -12.47 10.43 33.09
N GLU A 70 -12.79 11.00 34.27
CA GLU A 70 -11.96 10.89 35.47
C GLU A 70 -12.80 10.74 36.75
N ILE A 71 -12.30 9.96 37.70
CA ILE A 71 -12.77 9.91 39.09
C ILE A 71 -11.62 10.38 39.99
N LEU A 72 -11.74 11.58 40.56
CA LEU A 72 -10.76 12.07 41.53
C LEU A 72 -11.21 11.70 42.94
N ILE A 73 -10.37 10.96 43.67
CA ILE A 73 -10.60 10.61 45.08
C ILE A 73 -9.57 11.34 45.93
N SER A 74 -10.01 12.25 46.81
CA SER A 74 -9.15 12.95 47.74
C SER A 74 -9.49 12.60 49.19
N VAL A 75 -8.44 12.56 50.02
CA VAL A 75 -8.55 12.45 51.48
C VAL A 75 -7.90 13.69 52.06
N GLU A 76 -8.71 14.56 52.64
CA GLU A 76 -8.27 15.85 53.18
C GLU A 76 -8.29 15.78 54.70
N ALA A 77 -7.16 16.08 55.34
CA ALA A 77 -7.09 16.25 56.78
C ALA A 77 -7.20 17.74 57.11
N GLU A 78 -8.29 18.14 57.75
CA GLU A 78 -8.47 19.51 58.25
C GLU A 78 -7.67 19.70 59.54
N TRP A 79 -7.68 18.67 60.39
CA TRP A 79 -6.95 18.67 61.63
C TRP A 79 -6.59 17.25 62.08
N ILE A 80 -5.34 17.06 62.49
CA ILE A 80 -4.87 15.81 63.10
C ILE A 80 -4.47 16.14 64.53
N GLY A 81 -4.98 15.38 65.50
CA GLY A 81 -4.67 15.60 66.89
C GLY A 81 -3.20 15.42 67.17
N GLU A 82 -2.64 16.25 68.06
CA GLU A 82 -1.27 16.10 68.50
C GLU A 82 -1.19 14.96 69.52
N GLY A 83 -0.34 13.98 69.23
CA GLY A 83 0.01 12.91 70.16
C GLY A 83 1.27 13.24 70.96
N ASN A 84 1.63 12.37 71.91
CA ASN A 84 2.86 12.53 72.69
C ASN A 84 4.12 12.11 71.92
N GLU A 85 3.98 11.45 70.77
CA GLU A 85 5.07 10.96 69.94
C GLU A 85 5.10 11.67 68.57
N ILE A 86 6.11 12.52 68.39
CA ILE A 86 6.32 13.29 67.15
C ILE A 86 6.75 12.35 66.01
N ASN A 87 6.23 12.61 64.81
CA ASN A 87 6.46 11.85 63.57
C ASN A 87 6.05 10.37 63.61
N SER A 88 5.07 10.00 64.44
CA SER A 88 4.64 8.60 64.60
C SER A 88 3.20 8.39 64.16
N ILE A 89 2.87 7.18 63.71
CA ILE A 89 1.50 6.77 63.36
C ILE A 89 0.85 6.09 64.58
N GLY A 90 -0.42 6.38 64.83
CA GLY A 90 -1.23 5.65 65.81
C GLY A 90 -1.77 6.54 66.92
N VAL A 91 -2.32 5.93 67.98
CA VAL A 91 -3.07 6.65 69.03
C VAL A 91 -2.26 7.67 69.82
N GLN A 92 -0.92 7.51 69.89
CA GLN A 92 0.00 8.45 70.54
C GLN A 92 0.75 9.35 69.55
N GLY A 93 0.49 9.20 68.25
CA GLY A 93 1.23 9.90 67.20
C GLY A 93 0.55 11.15 66.67
N ASP A 94 1.31 11.92 65.90
CA ASP A 94 0.89 13.12 65.15
C ASP A 94 0.64 12.83 63.65
N ARG A 95 0.75 11.56 63.23
CA ARG A 95 0.42 11.09 61.87
C ARG A 95 -0.70 10.05 61.90
N ILE A 96 -1.44 9.99 60.80
CA ILE A 96 -2.54 9.03 60.64
C ILE A 96 -2.29 8.05 59.50
N GLY A 97 -2.57 6.78 59.76
CA GLY A 97 -2.64 5.74 58.75
C GLY A 97 -4.08 5.58 58.27
N ILE A 98 -4.26 5.54 56.95
CA ILE A 98 -5.57 5.38 56.33
C ILE A 98 -5.61 4.09 55.50
N SER A 99 -6.80 3.50 55.41
CA SER A 99 -7.11 2.42 54.47
C SER A 99 -8.25 2.86 53.56
N LEU A 100 -8.05 2.76 52.25
CA LEU A 100 -9.02 3.14 51.23
C LEU A 100 -9.38 1.91 50.38
N ALA A 101 -10.68 1.64 50.23
CA ALA A 101 -11.21 0.59 49.37
C ALA A 101 -12.14 1.18 48.31
N VAL A 102 -11.85 0.87 47.04
CA VAL A 102 -12.62 1.30 45.87
C VAL A 102 -13.14 0.06 45.15
N LEU A 103 -14.44 0.05 44.84
CA LEU A 103 -15.12 -1.02 44.10
C LEU A 103 -15.81 -0.39 42.89
N GLY A 104 -15.83 -1.11 41.77
CA GLY A 104 -16.48 -0.68 40.52
C GLY A 104 -15.53 -0.04 39.50
N VAL A 105 -14.22 -0.10 39.72
CA VAL A 105 -13.19 0.28 38.74
C VAL A 105 -12.68 -0.99 38.04
N ILE A 106 -12.81 -1.04 36.72
CA ILE A 106 -12.17 -2.08 35.89
C ILE A 106 -10.74 -1.62 35.67
N ARG A 107 -9.75 -2.29 36.27
CA ARG A 107 -8.35 -1.89 36.16
C ARG A 107 -7.70 -2.31 34.84
N GLU A 108 -8.23 -3.37 34.22
CA GLU A 108 -7.76 -3.93 32.96
C GLU A 108 -8.99 -4.49 32.24
N PRO A 109 -9.55 -3.79 31.26
CA PRO A 109 -10.46 -4.43 30.34
C PRO A 109 -9.65 -5.48 29.57
N VAL A 110 -10.15 -6.70 29.46
CA VAL A 110 -9.60 -7.78 28.59
C VAL A 110 -9.38 -7.32 27.14
N VAL A 111 -9.95 -6.17 26.79
CA VAL A 111 -9.86 -5.42 25.54
C VAL A 111 -8.45 -4.95 25.20
N TRP A 112 -7.57 -4.72 26.17
CA TRP A 112 -6.20 -4.20 25.93
C TRP A 112 -5.13 -5.31 25.96
N LYS A 113 -5.51 -6.50 25.49
CA LYS A 113 -4.61 -7.64 25.42
C LYS A 113 -4.05 -7.74 24.02
N ASP A 114 -2.77 -8.02 23.93
CA ASP A 114 -1.98 -8.26 22.73
C ASP A 114 -1.21 -9.55 23.03
N ASP A 115 -1.62 -10.65 22.38
CA ASP A 115 -1.22 -12.01 22.74
C ASP A 115 0.08 -12.46 22.07
N ASP A 116 0.37 -11.99 20.86
CA ASP A 116 1.61 -12.23 20.13
C ASP A 116 2.64 -11.10 20.29
N GLY A 117 2.22 -9.93 20.79
CA GLY A 117 3.11 -8.82 21.13
C GLY A 117 3.49 -7.97 19.94
N ASP A 118 2.67 -7.96 18.89
CA ASP A 118 2.95 -7.31 17.62
C ASP A 118 2.61 -5.81 17.63
N GLY A 119 1.90 -5.35 18.66
CA GLY A 119 1.47 -3.97 18.86
C GLY A 119 0.04 -3.68 18.40
N VAL A 120 -0.66 -4.65 17.82
CA VAL A 120 -2.09 -4.64 17.51
C VAL A 120 -2.83 -5.35 18.66
N LEU A 121 -3.95 -4.79 19.09
CA LEU A 121 -4.73 -5.39 20.17
C LEU A 121 -5.54 -6.57 19.63
N ASN A 122 -5.72 -7.64 20.41
CA ASN A 122 -6.51 -8.83 20.05
C ASN A 122 -7.94 -8.54 19.53
N GLU A 123 -8.51 -7.36 19.77
CA GLU A 123 -9.81 -6.97 19.23
C GLU A 123 -9.76 -6.46 17.78
N ASP A 124 -8.61 -5.93 17.39
CA ASP A 124 -8.31 -5.34 16.09
C ASP A 124 -7.37 -6.23 15.24
N ASP A 125 -6.71 -7.20 15.88
CA ASP A 125 -5.77 -8.16 15.29
C ASP A 125 -6.50 -9.35 14.64
N LEU A 126 -6.31 -9.51 13.33
CA LEU A 126 -6.87 -10.59 12.52
C LEU A 126 -6.12 -11.91 12.69
N CYS A 127 -4.90 -11.87 13.20
CA CYS A 127 -3.94 -12.97 13.21
C CYS A 127 -3.45 -13.46 14.58
N LEU A 128 -3.83 -12.90 15.74
CA LEU A 128 -3.84 -13.37 17.16
C LEU A 128 -2.67 -14.19 17.75
N GLY A 129 -1.78 -14.73 16.96
CA GLY A 129 -0.68 -15.59 17.34
C GLY A 129 0.51 -15.47 16.39
N ILE A 130 0.55 -14.38 15.60
CA ILE A 130 1.58 -14.08 14.63
C ILE A 130 2.13 -12.70 14.97
N ASP A 131 3.40 -12.65 15.36
CA ASP A 131 4.08 -11.36 15.54
C ASP A 131 4.40 -10.73 14.18
N ALA A 132 3.52 -9.82 13.72
CA ALA A 132 3.64 -9.11 12.45
C ALA A 132 4.28 -7.72 12.58
N SER A 133 4.76 -7.32 13.77
CA SER A 133 5.21 -5.96 14.11
C SER A 133 6.19 -5.26 13.15
N LEU A 134 6.95 -6.01 12.36
CA LEU A 134 7.94 -5.50 11.40
C LEU A 134 7.47 -5.54 9.93
N TYR A 135 6.38 -6.26 9.65
CA TYR A 135 5.94 -6.66 8.31
C TYR A 135 4.43 -6.52 8.13
N ASP A 136 3.84 -5.57 8.87
CA ASP A 136 2.42 -5.22 8.84
C ASP A 136 2.32 -3.73 8.48
N GLN A 137 1.99 -3.41 7.23
CA GLN A 137 1.85 -2.03 6.76
C GLN A 137 0.46 -1.46 6.98
N ASP A 138 -0.58 -2.29 7.02
CA ASP A 138 -1.97 -1.84 7.15
C ASP A 138 -2.52 -1.89 8.59
N ASN A 139 -1.71 -2.41 9.52
CA ASN A 139 -1.92 -2.55 10.96
C ASN A 139 -3.11 -3.46 11.29
N ASP A 140 -3.28 -4.54 10.54
CA ASP A 140 -4.32 -5.54 10.76
C ASP A 140 -3.88 -6.72 11.66
N GLY A 141 -2.61 -6.74 12.08
CA GLY A 141 -2.00 -7.78 12.92
C GLY A 141 -1.49 -9.00 12.15
N CYS A 142 -1.61 -9.00 10.81
CA CYS A 142 -1.14 -10.07 9.95
C CYS A 142 0.13 -9.67 9.19
N LEU A 143 0.85 -10.69 8.69
CA LEU A 143 1.93 -10.47 7.73
C LEU A 143 1.33 -10.07 6.37
N ASP A 144 1.89 -9.03 5.76
CA ASP A 144 1.51 -8.57 4.43
C ASP A 144 1.77 -9.64 3.33
N ASP A 145 0.84 -9.73 2.38
CA ASP A 145 0.88 -10.50 1.12
C ASP A 145 0.24 -9.60 0.04
N GLU A 146 1.06 -8.73 -0.58
CA GLU A 146 0.60 -7.62 -1.42
C GLU A 146 -0.14 -8.10 -2.68
N ASP A 147 0.28 -9.23 -3.24
CA ASP A 147 -0.30 -9.78 -4.47
C ASP A 147 -1.31 -10.92 -4.25
N GLY A 148 -1.38 -11.45 -3.04
CA GLY A 148 -2.32 -12.48 -2.62
C GLY A 148 -2.04 -13.85 -3.22
N ASP A 149 -0.78 -14.14 -3.53
CA ASP A 149 -0.35 -15.42 -4.09
C ASP A 149 -0.20 -16.53 -3.03
N GLY A 150 -0.21 -16.15 -1.75
CA GLY A 150 -0.11 -17.02 -0.58
C GLY A 150 1.29 -17.17 0.00
N ILE A 151 2.27 -16.40 -0.49
CA ILE A 151 3.62 -16.25 0.07
C ILE A 151 3.74 -14.82 0.59
N TYR A 152 3.98 -14.68 1.90
CA TYR A 152 4.13 -13.36 2.52
C TYR A 152 5.31 -12.58 1.93
N ASP A 153 5.19 -11.25 1.85
CA ASP A 153 6.16 -10.33 1.22
C ASP A 153 7.60 -10.50 1.73
N ILE A 154 7.76 -10.94 2.98
CA ILE A 154 9.07 -11.20 3.60
C ILE A 154 9.83 -12.38 2.95
N ASP A 155 9.08 -13.38 2.48
CA ASP A 155 9.59 -14.61 1.87
C ASP A 155 9.39 -14.61 0.35
N ASP A 156 8.62 -13.66 -0.19
CA ASP A 156 8.36 -13.51 -1.60
C ASP A 156 9.49 -12.76 -2.34
N MET A 157 10.03 -13.38 -3.39
CA MET A 157 11.03 -12.75 -4.26
C MET A 157 10.40 -11.82 -5.31
N CYS A 158 9.09 -11.94 -5.51
CA CYS A 158 8.30 -11.46 -6.63
C CYS A 158 6.97 -10.83 -6.16
N VAL A 159 7.06 -9.90 -5.20
CA VAL A 159 5.98 -9.20 -4.45
C VAL A 159 4.86 -8.55 -5.29
N ASP A 160 5.05 -8.40 -6.60
CA ASP A 160 4.07 -7.83 -7.52
C ASP A 160 3.59 -8.82 -8.59
N THR A 161 3.46 -10.10 -8.22
CA THR A 161 3.00 -11.14 -9.14
C THR A 161 1.51 -10.97 -9.49
N PRO A 162 1.10 -11.16 -10.77
CA PRO A 162 -0.31 -11.08 -11.11
C PRO A 162 -1.16 -12.11 -10.33
N SER A 163 -2.24 -11.63 -9.70
CA SER A 163 -3.18 -12.50 -8.99
C SER A 163 -3.63 -13.69 -9.85
N GLN A 164 -3.61 -14.89 -9.25
CA GLN A 164 -3.92 -16.18 -9.90
C GLN A 164 -2.89 -16.68 -10.92
N ALA A 165 -1.71 -16.06 -11.01
CA ALA A 165 -0.60 -16.65 -11.76
C ALA A 165 -0.19 -17.99 -11.14
N LEU A 166 0.37 -18.86 -11.98
CA LEU A 166 1.07 -20.05 -11.47
C LEU A 166 2.44 -19.58 -11.02
N ILE A 167 2.71 -19.73 -9.72
CA ILE A 167 3.97 -19.35 -9.08
C ILE A 167 4.83 -20.58 -8.78
N ASP A 168 6.13 -20.37 -8.56
CA ASP A 168 7.02 -21.34 -7.93
C ASP A 168 7.05 -21.16 -6.41
N ASP A 169 7.94 -21.89 -5.73
CA ASP A 169 8.08 -21.84 -4.27
C ASP A 169 8.68 -20.50 -3.77
N PHE A 170 9.00 -19.56 -4.66
CA PHE A 170 9.57 -18.24 -4.34
C PHE A 170 8.62 -17.07 -4.67
N GLY A 171 7.34 -17.37 -4.99
CA GLY A 171 6.33 -16.37 -5.37
C GLY A 171 6.43 -15.91 -6.83
N CYS A 172 7.33 -16.50 -7.60
CA CYS A 172 7.61 -16.02 -8.95
C CYS A 172 6.85 -16.79 -10.02
N VAL A 173 6.30 -16.07 -11.00
CA VAL A 173 5.54 -16.67 -12.11
C VAL A 173 6.38 -17.66 -12.91
N ILE A 174 5.91 -18.91 -13.04
CA ILE A 174 6.64 -19.97 -13.77
C ILE A 174 6.54 -19.89 -15.30
N ALA A 175 5.72 -18.98 -15.86
CA ALA A 175 5.52 -18.86 -17.29
C ALA A 175 5.27 -17.41 -17.73
N ASN A 176 6.20 -16.85 -18.51
CA ASN A 176 5.94 -15.61 -19.26
C ASN A 176 5.07 -15.89 -20.49
N ARG A 177 4.11 -15.02 -20.81
CA ARG A 177 3.32 -15.09 -22.04
C ARG A 177 3.73 -14.00 -23.02
N ALA A 178 3.71 -14.34 -24.31
CA ALA A 178 3.90 -13.33 -25.34
C ALA A 178 2.71 -12.36 -25.33
N PRO A 179 2.94 -11.05 -25.52
CA PRO A 179 1.87 -10.09 -25.68
C PRO A 179 0.93 -10.49 -26.83
N ILE A 180 -0.38 -10.41 -26.57
CA ILE A 180 -1.44 -10.64 -27.53
C ILE A 180 -1.68 -9.33 -28.27
N PHE A 181 -1.64 -9.39 -29.60
CA PHE A 181 -1.73 -8.21 -30.44
C PHE A 181 -2.93 -8.25 -31.37
N THR A 182 -3.71 -7.17 -31.39
CA THR A 182 -4.79 -6.97 -32.36
C THR A 182 -4.55 -5.71 -33.19
N TRP A 183 -4.90 -5.78 -34.47
CA TRP A 183 -4.74 -4.67 -35.40
C TRP A 183 -5.81 -4.68 -36.48
N ASP A 184 -6.01 -3.50 -37.03
CA ASP A 184 -6.93 -3.16 -38.10
C ASP A 184 -6.27 -2.16 -39.05
N ILE A 185 -6.52 -2.34 -40.36
CA ILE A 185 -6.03 -1.44 -41.41
C ILE A 185 -7.22 -0.81 -42.10
N ASP A 186 -7.24 0.52 -42.08
CA ASP A 186 -8.17 1.32 -42.86
C ASP A 186 -7.46 1.89 -44.10
N ASN A 187 -7.85 1.36 -45.26
CA ASN A 187 -7.35 1.73 -46.57
C ASN A 187 -8.30 2.65 -47.35
N SER A 188 -9.37 3.15 -46.71
CA SER A 188 -10.39 3.99 -47.37
C SER A 188 -9.81 5.25 -48.01
N SER A 189 -8.71 5.77 -47.47
CA SER A 189 -8.03 6.98 -47.96
C SER A 189 -7.00 6.69 -49.07
N PHE A 190 -6.69 5.42 -49.35
CA PHE A 190 -5.61 5.04 -50.27
C PHE A 190 -5.78 5.64 -51.67
N VAL A 191 -7.02 5.66 -52.17
CA VAL A 191 -7.38 6.15 -53.52
C VAL A 191 -7.18 7.65 -53.70
N PHE A 192 -7.18 8.43 -52.62
CA PHE A 192 -7.20 9.90 -52.68
C PHE A 192 -5.84 10.56 -52.41
N ASN A 193 -5.00 9.94 -51.59
CA ASN A 193 -3.74 10.54 -51.13
C ASN A 193 -2.64 9.51 -50.82
N ASN A 194 -2.77 8.25 -51.28
CA ASN A 194 -1.80 7.18 -51.02
C ASN A 194 -1.48 6.98 -49.53
N SER A 195 -2.46 7.27 -48.66
CA SER A 195 -2.33 7.13 -47.22
C SER A 195 -3.08 5.91 -46.69
N VAL A 196 -2.51 5.31 -45.65
CA VAL A 196 -3.11 4.22 -44.90
C VAL A 196 -3.13 4.58 -43.43
N SER A 197 -4.22 4.19 -42.76
CA SER A 197 -4.31 4.22 -41.32
C SER A 197 -4.22 2.81 -40.75
N ILE A 198 -3.36 2.65 -39.75
CA ILE A 198 -3.26 1.40 -38.99
C ILE A 198 -3.61 1.71 -37.54
N SER A 199 -4.52 0.94 -36.98
CA SER A 199 -4.82 0.94 -35.55
C SER A 199 -4.48 -0.40 -34.95
N TRP A 200 -3.95 -0.38 -33.74
CA TRP A 200 -3.61 -1.58 -33.03
C TRP A 200 -3.76 -1.44 -31.52
N SER A 201 -3.94 -2.57 -30.85
CA SER A 201 -3.89 -2.73 -29.39
C SER A 201 -3.09 -3.98 -29.00
N VAL A 202 -2.36 -3.87 -27.90
CA VAL A 202 -1.62 -4.96 -27.27
C VAL A 202 -2.27 -5.22 -25.91
N GLU A 203 -2.57 -6.48 -25.65
CA GLU A 203 -2.93 -7.01 -24.35
C GLU A 203 -1.79 -7.89 -23.87
N ASP A 204 -1.38 -7.66 -22.64
CA ASP A 204 -0.22 -8.29 -22.04
C ASP A 204 -0.63 -8.58 -20.59
N ILE A 205 -0.59 -9.84 -20.21
CA ILE A 205 -1.29 -10.32 -19.01
C ILE A 205 -0.47 -10.05 -17.75
N GLU A 206 0.84 -9.93 -17.91
CA GLU A 206 1.82 -9.62 -16.87
C GLU A 206 1.84 -8.11 -16.55
N GLY A 207 1.39 -7.26 -17.47
CA GLY A 207 1.30 -5.81 -17.24
C GLY A 207 2.60 -5.05 -17.55
N ASP A 208 3.59 -5.72 -18.10
CA ASP A 208 4.92 -5.20 -18.46
C ASP A 208 4.87 -4.11 -19.54
N ASP A 209 5.95 -3.34 -19.65
CA ASP A 209 6.12 -2.39 -20.75
C ASP A 209 6.23 -3.16 -22.08
N VAL A 210 5.64 -2.66 -23.17
CA VAL A 210 5.74 -3.32 -24.48
C VAL A 210 6.39 -2.42 -25.52
N TYR A 211 7.19 -2.98 -26.42
CA TYR A 211 7.59 -2.29 -27.64
C TYR A 211 6.84 -2.83 -28.84
N VAL A 212 6.51 -1.93 -29.77
CA VAL A 212 5.89 -2.27 -31.04
C VAL A 212 6.76 -1.73 -32.15
N ASN A 213 7.18 -2.61 -33.07
CA ASN A 213 7.87 -2.25 -34.30
C ASN A 213 7.07 -2.72 -35.50
N LEU A 214 6.59 -1.76 -36.30
CA LEU A 214 5.89 -2.02 -37.55
C LEU A 214 6.83 -1.82 -38.73
N TYR A 215 6.91 -2.82 -39.59
CA TYR A 215 7.71 -2.83 -40.80
C TYR A 215 6.84 -2.98 -42.04
N ILE A 216 7.28 -2.35 -43.11
CA ILE A 216 6.88 -2.71 -44.48
C ILE A 216 8.05 -3.41 -45.14
N GLU A 217 7.84 -4.65 -45.57
CA GLU A 217 8.91 -5.50 -46.07
C GLU A 217 8.56 -6.15 -47.43
N ASN A 218 9.61 -6.36 -48.21
CA ASN A 218 9.63 -7.21 -49.39
C ASN A 218 10.98 -7.96 -49.40
N PRO A 219 11.25 -8.87 -50.37
CA PRO A 219 12.51 -9.60 -50.40
C PRO A 219 13.80 -8.76 -50.44
N ALA A 220 13.72 -7.47 -50.79
CA ALA A 220 14.87 -6.56 -50.93
C ALA A 220 14.91 -5.43 -49.88
N PHE A 221 13.79 -5.13 -49.22
CA PHE A 221 13.62 -3.99 -48.33
C PHE A 221 12.90 -4.38 -47.05
N ASN A 222 13.32 -3.78 -45.95
CA ASN A 222 12.65 -3.89 -44.65
C ASN A 222 12.69 -2.51 -43.98
N ASN A 223 11.63 -1.73 -44.15
CA ASN A 223 11.58 -0.35 -43.67
C ASN A 223 10.69 -0.25 -42.43
N LEU A 224 11.25 0.30 -41.35
CA LEU A 224 10.51 0.61 -40.13
C LEU A 224 9.54 1.78 -40.39
N ILE A 225 8.33 1.68 -39.85
CA ILE A 225 7.29 2.71 -39.87
C ILE A 225 7.31 3.42 -38.51
N PRO A 226 8.12 4.50 -38.34
CA PRO A 226 8.38 5.09 -37.02
C PRO A 226 7.12 5.67 -36.38
N GLN A 227 6.19 6.25 -37.15
CA GLN A 227 4.93 6.77 -36.60
C GLN A 227 4.05 5.69 -35.94
N CYS A 228 4.20 4.43 -36.32
CA CYS A 228 3.42 3.31 -35.76
C CYS A 228 4.22 2.50 -34.74
N SER A 229 5.51 2.83 -34.54
CA SER A 229 6.43 2.09 -33.68
C SER A 229 6.78 2.90 -32.42
N GLY A 230 7.31 2.22 -31.40
CA GLY A 230 7.76 2.84 -30.15
C GLY A 230 7.61 1.93 -28.93
N GLU A 231 7.90 2.48 -27.75
CA GLU A 231 7.70 1.84 -26.45
C GLU A 231 6.41 2.39 -25.81
N PHE A 232 5.64 1.50 -25.17
CA PHE A 232 4.31 1.79 -24.64
C PHE A 232 4.17 1.22 -23.23
N LYS A 233 3.93 2.11 -22.27
CA LYS A 233 3.82 1.77 -20.84
C LYS A 233 2.35 1.66 -20.39
N VAL A 234 1.68 2.80 -20.33
CA VAL A 234 0.33 2.92 -19.76
C VAL A 234 -0.77 2.63 -20.77
N LYS A 235 -0.60 3.08 -22.02
CA LYS A 235 -1.59 2.96 -23.08
C LYS A 235 -1.03 2.12 -24.21
N LYS A 236 -1.39 0.83 -24.21
CA LYS A 236 -0.95 -0.18 -25.17
C LYS A 236 -1.80 -0.19 -26.46
N GLU A 237 -2.26 0.98 -26.93
CA GLU A 237 -3.00 1.14 -28.19
C GLU A 237 -2.56 2.39 -28.96
N LYS A 238 -2.55 2.32 -30.29
CA LYS A 238 -2.19 3.47 -31.15
C LYS A 238 -2.92 3.40 -32.48
N LYS A 239 -3.31 4.58 -32.98
CA LYS A 239 -3.69 4.80 -34.37
C LYS A 239 -2.67 5.70 -35.05
N CYS A 240 -2.12 5.24 -36.16
CA CYS A 240 -1.12 5.95 -36.92
C CYS A 240 -1.56 6.13 -38.38
N PHE A 241 -0.98 7.12 -39.04
CA PHE A 241 -1.28 7.49 -40.43
C PHE A 241 0.02 7.72 -41.17
N PHE A 242 0.12 7.21 -42.40
CA PHE A 242 1.30 7.42 -43.21
C PHE A 242 1.00 7.31 -44.70
N GLU A 243 1.87 7.96 -45.49
CA GLU A 243 1.84 7.93 -46.94
C GLU A 243 2.98 7.04 -47.44
N PHE A 244 2.68 6.09 -48.33
CA PHE A 244 3.69 5.12 -48.78
C PHE A 244 4.86 5.78 -49.51
N GLU A 245 4.61 6.84 -50.28
CA GLU A 245 5.63 7.58 -51.05
C GLU A 245 6.72 8.20 -50.16
N LYS A 246 6.40 8.49 -48.90
CA LYS A 246 7.35 9.05 -47.93
C LYS A 246 8.21 7.97 -47.26
N LEU A 247 7.79 6.71 -47.30
CA LEU A 247 8.45 5.59 -46.63
C LEU A 247 9.31 4.76 -47.58
N VAL A 248 8.83 4.56 -48.80
CA VAL A 248 9.52 3.78 -49.84
C VAL A 248 9.43 4.55 -51.14
N ASN A 249 10.51 4.58 -51.91
CA ASN A 249 10.42 5.07 -53.28
C ASN A 249 9.67 4.02 -54.13
N ILE A 250 8.35 4.12 -54.17
CA ILE A 250 7.46 3.15 -54.81
C ILE A 250 7.71 3.09 -56.33
N SER A 251 8.13 4.21 -56.93
CA SER A 251 8.37 4.32 -58.38
C SER A 251 9.42 3.34 -58.92
N SER A 252 10.31 2.83 -58.05
CA SER A 252 11.33 1.85 -58.43
C SER A 252 10.97 0.39 -58.10
N ASN A 253 9.80 0.13 -57.50
CA ASN A 253 9.45 -1.18 -56.92
C ASN A 253 7.97 -1.59 -57.14
N ILE A 254 7.31 -1.07 -58.18
CA ILE A 254 5.88 -1.29 -58.48
C ILE A 254 5.52 -2.78 -58.62
N ASP A 255 6.36 -3.58 -59.26
CA ASP A 255 6.10 -5.02 -59.49
C ASP A 255 6.46 -5.92 -58.29
N THR A 256 6.76 -5.34 -57.12
CA THR A 256 7.18 -6.12 -55.95
C THR A 256 6.03 -6.39 -54.99
N VAL A 257 6.05 -7.58 -54.41
CA VAL A 257 5.07 -8.01 -53.41
C VAL A 257 5.55 -7.58 -52.03
N TRP A 258 4.71 -6.82 -51.34
CA TRP A 258 4.94 -6.27 -50.02
C TRP A 258 4.08 -6.99 -48.98
N ASN A 259 4.54 -6.95 -47.73
CA ASN A 259 3.73 -7.30 -46.58
C ASN A 259 4.06 -6.35 -45.42
N PHE A 260 3.11 -6.24 -44.49
CA PHE A 260 3.37 -5.62 -43.20
C PHE A 260 3.77 -6.69 -42.21
N ARG A 261 4.85 -6.44 -41.48
CA ARG A 261 5.26 -7.24 -40.33
C ARG A 261 5.23 -6.36 -39.10
N ILE A 262 4.49 -6.79 -38.09
CA ILE A 262 4.51 -6.17 -36.77
C ILE A 262 5.15 -7.13 -35.78
N ILE A 263 6.07 -6.61 -34.99
CA ILE A 263 6.73 -7.31 -33.90
C ILE A 263 6.34 -6.57 -32.63
N VAL A 264 5.79 -7.31 -31.67
CA VAL A 264 5.47 -6.84 -30.33
C VAL A 264 6.34 -7.62 -29.37
N GLY A 265 7.23 -6.94 -28.67
CA GLY A 265 7.99 -7.56 -27.61
C GLY A 265 7.55 -7.05 -26.26
N ASP A 266 7.52 -7.97 -25.32
CA ASP A 266 7.43 -7.70 -23.90
C ASP A 266 8.81 -7.24 -23.39
N PHE A 267 8.90 -6.02 -22.86
CA PHE A 267 10.02 -5.63 -22.00
C PHE A 267 9.77 -6.25 -20.65
N ASN A 268 10.11 -7.53 -20.55
CA ASN A 268 10.02 -8.25 -19.32
C ASN A 268 10.88 -7.57 -18.24
N ASN A 269 10.24 -6.75 -17.42
CA ASN A 269 10.90 -5.89 -16.45
C ASN A 269 10.99 -6.59 -15.09
N SER A 270 10.18 -7.64 -14.93
CA SER A 270 10.22 -8.62 -13.86
C SER A 270 11.55 -9.40 -13.83
N SER A 271 12.04 -9.68 -12.62
CA SER A 271 13.32 -10.35 -12.40
C SER A 271 13.30 -11.86 -12.66
N TRP A 272 12.12 -12.46 -12.84
CA TRP A 272 11.91 -13.92 -12.91
C TRP A 272 11.63 -14.47 -14.32
N THR A 273 11.33 -13.61 -15.29
CA THR A 273 10.90 -14.01 -16.63
C THR A 273 11.95 -13.67 -17.71
N LYS A 274 11.73 -14.07 -18.97
CA LYS A 274 12.58 -13.67 -20.10
C LYS A 274 11.73 -12.92 -21.12
N PRO A 275 12.28 -11.90 -21.81
CA PRO A 275 11.55 -11.19 -22.86
C PRO A 275 11.02 -12.17 -23.92
N LEU A 276 9.73 -12.08 -24.20
CA LEU A 276 9.08 -12.82 -25.28
C LEU A 276 8.57 -11.83 -26.32
N SER A 277 8.60 -12.21 -27.60
CA SER A 277 7.96 -11.43 -28.65
C SER A 277 6.93 -12.25 -29.42
N SER A 278 5.88 -11.57 -29.87
CA SER A 278 4.97 -12.09 -30.87
C SER A 278 5.13 -11.27 -32.13
N TYR A 279 4.98 -11.91 -33.29
CA TYR A 279 4.90 -11.18 -34.54
C TYR A 279 3.71 -11.62 -35.35
N LEU A 280 3.23 -10.71 -36.18
CA LEU A 280 2.17 -10.96 -37.14
C LEU A 280 2.62 -10.44 -38.50
N VAL A 281 2.42 -11.27 -39.52
CA VAL A 281 2.64 -10.90 -40.91
C VAL A 281 1.29 -10.81 -41.60
N SER A 282 1.08 -9.71 -42.32
CA SER A 282 -0.10 -9.47 -43.12
C SER A 282 -0.11 -10.36 -44.36
N ASP A 283 -1.27 -10.44 -45.01
CA ASP A 283 -1.29 -10.93 -46.38
C ASP A 283 -0.46 -10.03 -47.30
N SER A 284 0.05 -10.66 -48.35
CA SER A 284 0.87 -10.01 -49.37
C SER A 284 0.03 -9.11 -50.26
N PHE A 285 0.53 -7.92 -50.58
CA PHE A 285 -0.11 -6.96 -51.49
C PHE A 285 0.91 -6.39 -52.49
N SER A 286 0.43 -5.89 -53.62
CA SER A 286 1.24 -5.20 -54.63
C SER A 286 0.68 -3.81 -54.91
N PHE A 287 1.52 -2.94 -55.47
CA PHE A 287 1.08 -1.65 -55.96
C PHE A 287 0.79 -1.76 -57.45
N ASP A 288 -0.48 -1.71 -57.84
CA ASP A 288 -0.82 -1.61 -59.27
C ASP A 288 -0.41 -0.23 -59.82
N ASP A 289 0.11 -0.23 -61.04
CA ASP A 289 0.73 0.86 -61.80
C ASP A 289 0.25 2.29 -61.39
N PHE A 290 1.14 3.10 -60.81
CA PHE A 290 0.88 4.51 -60.46
C PHE A 290 0.84 5.43 -61.70
N SER A 291 0.20 4.98 -62.79
CA SER A 291 0.07 5.78 -64.00
C SER A 291 -1.10 6.75 -63.85
N SER A 292 -0.77 8.04 -63.87
CA SER A 292 -1.63 9.21 -63.92
C SER A 292 -3.08 8.99 -64.39
N GLU A 293 -4.01 9.50 -63.58
CA GLU A 293 -5.45 9.65 -63.85
C GLU A 293 -6.26 8.34 -63.72
N SER A 294 -6.88 8.16 -62.54
CA SER A 294 -7.74 7.05 -62.07
C SER A 294 -7.01 5.84 -61.44
N ASN A 295 -6.52 6.03 -60.22
CA ASN A 295 -5.77 5.01 -59.47
C ASN A 295 -6.69 4.13 -58.61
N ASN A 296 -7.16 3.01 -59.16
CA ASN A 296 -7.72 1.91 -58.37
C ASN A 296 -6.60 0.89 -58.09
N ALA A 297 -5.87 1.03 -56.99
CA ALA A 297 -5.15 -0.12 -56.45
C ALA A 297 -6.13 -0.99 -55.65
N SER A 298 -6.20 -2.28 -55.93
CA SER A 298 -6.90 -3.20 -55.04
C SER A 298 -5.94 -3.66 -53.94
N LEU A 299 -6.01 -3.00 -52.79
CA LEU A 299 -5.47 -3.56 -51.55
C LEU A 299 -6.43 -4.69 -51.13
N GLY A 300 -6.36 -5.84 -51.80
CA GLY A 300 -7.19 -7.01 -51.51
C GLY A 300 -7.13 -7.31 -50.01
N ASP A 301 -8.28 -7.66 -49.41
CA ASP A 301 -8.54 -7.73 -47.97
C ASP A 301 -7.32 -8.18 -47.13
N ILE A 302 -6.46 -7.23 -46.73
CA ILE A 302 -5.33 -7.47 -45.81
C ILE A 302 -5.84 -8.00 -44.45
N ASN A 303 -7.15 -7.86 -44.22
CA ASN A 303 -7.85 -8.30 -43.03
C ASN A 303 -7.99 -9.84 -42.89
N ASN A 304 -7.72 -10.65 -43.93
CA ASN A 304 -8.19 -12.04 -43.98
C ASN A 304 -7.18 -13.17 -43.71
N SER A 305 -5.89 -12.92 -43.50
CA SER A 305 -5.00 -13.95 -42.92
C SER A 305 -3.92 -13.35 -42.02
N LYS A 306 -4.09 -13.59 -40.72
CA LYS A 306 -3.15 -13.24 -39.66
C LYS A 306 -2.34 -14.51 -39.33
N LYS A 307 -1.10 -14.62 -39.82
CA LYS A 307 -0.16 -15.64 -39.33
C LYS A 307 0.66 -15.03 -38.20
N GLY A 308 0.30 -15.42 -36.98
CA GLY A 308 1.05 -15.06 -35.77
C GLY A 308 2.00 -16.18 -35.36
N ALA A 309 3.18 -15.84 -34.87
CA ALA A 309 4.04 -16.79 -34.15
C ALA A 309 4.75 -16.10 -33.00
N VAL A 310 5.01 -16.90 -31.96
CA VAL A 310 5.76 -16.48 -30.77
C VAL A 310 7.24 -16.77 -31.02
N VAL A 311 8.10 -15.83 -30.65
CA VAL A 311 9.55 -15.92 -30.77
C VAL A 311 10.15 -15.58 -29.41
N GLU A 312 11.03 -16.44 -28.92
CA GLU A 312 11.89 -16.11 -27.79
C GLU A 312 13.01 -15.17 -28.27
N ASP A 313 13.11 -13.97 -27.69
CA ASP A 313 14.10 -12.98 -28.10
C ASP A 313 15.49 -13.37 -27.59
N SER A 314 16.36 -13.87 -28.47
CA SER A 314 17.79 -14.09 -28.17
C SER A 314 18.66 -12.84 -28.40
N TRP A 315 18.07 -11.68 -28.69
CA TRP A 315 18.72 -10.62 -29.50
C TRP A 315 19.33 -9.45 -28.70
N PHE A 316 19.24 -9.45 -27.36
CA PHE A 316 19.77 -8.35 -26.55
C PHE A 316 21.31 -8.28 -26.48
N TYR A 317 22.02 -9.31 -26.95
CA TYR A 317 23.48 -9.30 -26.93
C TYR A 317 24.12 -8.33 -27.94
N SER A 318 23.42 -7.88 -29.00
CA SER A 318 24.04 -7.01 -30.01
C SER A 318 24.12 -5.53 -29.60
N ILE A 319 23.10 -4.98 -28.94
CA ILE A 319 23.09 -3.56 -28.56
C ILE A 319 24.01 -3.32 -27.36
N LEU A 320 24.02 -4.24 -26.39
CA LEU A 320 24.92 -4.17 -25.23
C LEU A 320 26.39 -4.33 -25.64
N PHE A 321 26.70 -5.19 -26.61
CA PHE A 321 28.07 -5.35 -27.13
C PHE A 321 28.57 -4.10 -27.86
N ILE A 322 27.71 -3.39 -28.59
CA ILE A 322 28.07 -2.12 -29.27
C ILE A 322 28.37 -1.01 -28.24
N LEU A 323 27.60 -0.92 -27.15
CA LEU A 323 27.83 0.06 -26.07
C LEU A 323 29.09 -0.27 -25.24
N VAL A 324 29.35 -1.54 -24.95
CA VAL A 324 30.57 -1.97 -24.23
C VAL A 324 31.82 -1.80 -25.11
N VAL A 325 31.74 -2.12 -26.40
CA VAL A 325 32.87 -1.93 -27.33
C VAL A 325 33.15 -0.44 -27.56
N SER A 326 32.12 0.41 -27.67
CA SER A 326 32.32 1.85 -27.86
C SER A 326 32.94 2.53 -26.64
N THR A 327 32.53 2.14 -25.42
CA THR A 327 33.11 2.64 -24.17
C THR A 327 34.55 2.15 -23.97
N ALA A 328 34.84 0.88 -24.30
CA ALA A 328 36.21 0.34 -24.27
C ALA A 328 37.13 1.03 -25.28
N ILE A 329 36.67 1.27 -26.50
CA ILE A 329 37.43 2.03 -27.52
C ILE A 329 37.71 3.45 -27.03
N PHE A 330 36.73 4.12 -26.40
CA PHE A 330 36.92 5.46 -25.85
C PHE A 330 37.96 5.49 -24.72
N GLN A 331 37.97 4.49 -23.84
CA GLN A 331 38.95 4.38 -22.77
C GLN A 331 40.37 4.11 -23.30
N VAL A 332 40.51 3.25 -24.31
CA VAL A 332 41.80 2.97 -24.96
C VAL A 332 42.33 4.21 -25.69
N LEU A 333 41.48 4.93 -26.44
CA LEU A 333 41.86 6.19 -27.10
C LEU A 333 42.27 7.27 -26.10
N ARG A 334 41.58 7.36 -24.94
CA ARG A 334 41.94 8.27 -23.85
C ARG A 334 43.31 7.91 -23.23
N HIS A 335 43.63 6.62 -23.14
CA HIS A 335 44.92 6.16 -22.61
C HIS A 335 46.08 6.42 -23.59
N ILE A 336 45.86 6.22 -24.91
CA ILE A 336 46.85 6.53 -25.96
C ILE A 336 47.12 8.05 -26.05
N ARG A 337 46.10 8.90 -25.91
CA ARG A 337 46.28 10.36 -25.87
C ARG A 337 47.14 10.83 -24.68
N LYS A 338 47.01 10.20 -23.51
CA LYS A 338 47.83 10.54 -22.33
C LYS A 338 49.31 10.15 -22.48
N LYS A 339 49.63 9.06 -23.19
CA LYS A 339 51.02 8.64 -23.43
C LYS A 339 51.77 9.43 -24.50
N LYS A 340 51.07 10.23 -25.33
CA LYS A 340 51.70 11.08 -26.35
C LYS A 340 52.13 12.47 -25.84
N PHE A 341 51.84 12.80 -24.58
CA PHE A 341 52.08 14.12 -23.96
C PHE A 341 52.95 14.07 -22.68
N THR A 342 53.70 12.99 -22.49
CA THR A 342 54.74 12.87 -21.44
C THR A 342 56.08 12.58 -22.06
#